data_AF-A0A2S3XHU8-F1
#
_entry.id   AF-A0A2S3XHU8-F1
#
_cell.length_a   1.000
_cell.length_b   1.000
_cell.length_c   1.000
_cell.angle_alpha   90.00
_cell.angle_beta   90.00
_cell.angle_gamma   90.00
#
_symmetry.space_group_name_H-M   'P 1'
#
loop_
_entity.id
_entity.type
_entity.pdbx_description
1 polymer ?
#
loop_
_entity_poly.entity_id
_entity_poly.type
_entity_poly.pdbx_seq_one_letter_code
_entity_poly.pdbx_strand_id
1 'polypeptide(L)'
;MDVMKSYERKCGFYVRAHMLRHTYGTYTLLALRKSKEFEGEPLLYVRDRLGHSDVQTTMIYLHLINQLEAQSVLAHEDEIDMMFMTDSVSRI
;
A
#
# COMPACT_ATOMS: atom_id res chain seq x y z
N MET A 1 -25.61 -1.30 -2.89
CA MET A 1 -24.64 -2.35 -3.31
C MET A 1 -23.45 -2.25 -2.39
N ASP A 2 -23.09 -3.32 -1.69
CA ASP A 2 -21.85 -3.34 -0.88
C ASP A 2 -20.65 -3.42 -1.84
N VAL A 3 -19.86 -2.34 -1.89
CA VAL A 3 -18.72 -2.18 -2.78
C VAL A 3 -17.67 -3.26 -2.51
N MET A 4 -17.40 -3.60 -1.24
CA MET A 4 -16.39 -4.60 -0.89
C MET A 4 -16.82 -6.00 -1.32
N LYS A 5 -18.11 -6.32 -1.17
CA LYS A 5 -18.68 -7.58 -1.66
C LYS A 5 -18.64 -7.70 -3.19
N SER A 6 -18.65 -6.58 -3.90
CA SER A 6 -18.45 -6.57 -5.36
C SER A 6 -17.01 -6.90 -5.75
N TYR A 7 -16.03 -6.38 -5.00
CA TYR A 7 -14.61 -6.69 -5.20
C TYR A 7 -14.28 -8.12 -4.80
N GLU A 8 -14.82 -8.64 -3.69
CA GLU A 8 -14.65 -10.03 -3.28
C GLU A 8 -15.02 -11.02 -4.40
N ARG A 9 -16.16 -10.78 -5.09
CA ARG A 9 -16.56 -11.59 -6.25
C ARG A 9 -15.61 -11.48 -7.43
N LYS A 10 -15.01 -10.32 -7.66
CA LYS A 10 -14.06 -10.10 -8.77
C LYS A 10 -12.70 -10.72 -8.48
N CYS A 11 -12.22 -10.59 -7.25
CA CYS A 11 -10.90 -11.04 -6.83
C CYS A 11 -10.85 -12.52 -6.45
N GLY A 12 -12.00 -13.15 -6.15
CA GLY A 12 -12.06 -14.56 -5.79
C GLY A 12 -11.61 -14.86 -4.35
N PHE A 13 -11.46 -13.84 -3.51
CA PHE A 13 -11.14 -13.97 -2.10
C PHE A 13 -11.82 -12.85 -1.29
N TYR A 14 -11.94 -13.05 0.02
CA TYR A 14 -12.60 -12.12 0.93
C TYR A 14 -11.89 -10.76 0.99
N VAL A 15 -12.64 -9.66 0.81
CA VAL A 15 -12.09 -8.28 0.79
C VAL A 15 -12.77 -7.41 1.84
N ARG A 16 -11.97 -6.69 2.64
CA ARG A 16 -12.43 -5.61 3.52
C ARG A 16 -11.65 -4.34 3.26
N ALA A 17 -12.29 -3.19 3.53
CA ALA A 17 -11.62 -1.89 3.50
C ALA A 17 -10.34 -1.84 4.36
N HIS A 18 -10.34 -2.55 5.50
CA HIS A 18 -9.18 -2.60 6.40
C HIS A 18 -7.96 -3.31 5.78
N MET A 19 -8.18 -4.28 4.87
CA MET A 19 -7.08 -4.93 4.15
C MET A 19 -6.39 -3.93 3.22
N LEU A 20 -7.16 -3.10 2.52
CA LEU A 20 -6.62 -2.03 1.67
C LEU A 20 -5.82 -1.01 2.48
N ARG A 21 -6.24 -0.70 3.71
CA ARG A 21 -5.47 0.14 4.64
C ARG A 21 -4.10 -0.48 4.94
N HIS A 22 -4.04 -1.80 5.15
CA HIS A 22 -2.78 -2.51 5.36
C HIS A 22 -1.91 -2.56 4.10
N THR A 23 -2.51 -2.75 2.92
CA THR A 23 -1.82 -2.65 1.63
C THR A 23 -1.17 -1.27 1.49
N TYR A 24 -1.92 -0.19 1.70
CA TYR A 24 -1.41 1.18 1.65
C TYR A 24 -0.26 1.41 2.65
N GLY A 25 -0.41 0.98 3.90
CA GLY A 25 0.63 1.12 4.92
C GLY A 25 1.92 0.39 4.57
N THR A 26 1.81 -0.82 4.04
CA THR A 26 2.96 -1.66 3.64
C THR A 26 3.73 -1.01 2.48
N TYR A 27 3.05 -0.64 1.40
CA TYR A 27 3.70 -0.05 0.23
C TYR A 27 4.21 1.37 0.50
N THR A 28 3.50 2.16 1.31
CA THR A 28 4.00 3.49 1.73
C THR A 28 5.30 3.36 2.53
N LEU A 29 5.33 2.46 3.53
CA LEU A 29 6.55 2.24 4.32
C LEU A 29 7.71 1.78 3.44
N LEU A 30 7.44 0.92 2.46
CA LEU A 30 8.44 0.45 1.52
C LEU A 30 8.99 1.58 0.63
N ALA A 31 8.11 2.37 0.02
CA ALA A 31 8.50 3.50 -0.83
C ALA A 31 9.34 4.52 -0.04
N LEU A 32 8.93 4.86 1.18
CA LEU A 32 9.67 5.78 2.05
C LEU A 32 11.04 5.23 2.45
N ARG A 33 11.16 3.92 2.71
CA ARG A 33 12.46 3.29 3.02
C ARG A 33 13.40 3.21 1.81
N LYS A 34 12.86 3.15 0.59
CA LYS A 34 13.64 3.16 -0.66
C LYS A 34 14.07 4.56 -1.09
N SER A 35 13.28 5.58 -0.75
CA SER A 35 13.57 6.97 -1.12
C SER A 35 14.79 7.50 -0.40
N LYS A 36 15.75 8.03 -1.16
CA LYS A 36 16.93 8.74 -0.62
C LYS A 36 16.63 10.18 -0.22
N GLU A 37 15.51 10.72 -0.69
CA GLU A 37 15.10 12.11 -0.49
C GLU A 37 14.18 12.27 0.73
N PHE A 38 13.66 11.17 1.26
CA PHE A 38 12.78 11.23 2.41
C PHE A 38 13.59 11.53 3.68
N GLU A 39 13.30 12.68 4.30
CA GLU A 39 13.84 13.07 5.60
C GLU A 39 12.89 12.66 6.73
N GLY A 40 13.38 11.84 7.66
CA GLY A 40 12.63 11.40 8.84
C GLY A 40 12.70 9.90 9.07
N GLU A 41 11.87 9.40 9.99
CA GLU A 41 11.74 7.98 10.28
C GLU A 41 10.50 7.41 9.57
N PRO A 42 10.65 6.54 8.55
CA PRO A 42 9.52 6.05 7.75
C PRO A 42 8.42 5.33 8.52
N LEU A 43 8.76 4.55 9.55
CA LEU A 43 7.78 3.80 10.34
C LEU A 43 6.90 4.73 11.18
N LEU A 44 7.48 5.77 11.77
CA LEU A 44 6.78 6.81 12.52
C LEU A 44 5.90 7.64 11.60
N TYR A 45 6.37 7.96 10.39
CA TYR A 45 5.53 8.62 9.39
C TYR A 45 4.28 7.78 9.08
N VAL A 46 4.44 6.48 8.81
CA VAL A 46 3.30 5.61 8.49
C VAL A 46 2.37 5.43 9.70
N ARG A 47 2.92 5.33 10.92
CA ARG A 47 2.12 5.30 12.16
C ARG A 47 1.21 6.53 12.24
N ASP A 48 1.78 7.72 12.07
CA ASP A 48 1.05 8.99 12.21
C ASP A 48 0.05 9.17 11.06
N ARG A 49 0.46 8.82 9.83
CA ARG A 49 -0.40 8.86 8.65
C ARG A 49 -1.62 7.93 8.78
N LEU A 50 -1.44 6.78 9.40
CA LEU A 50 -2.49 5.82 9.70
C LEU A 50 -3.17 6.08 11.06
N GLY A 51 -2.83 7.15 11.78
CA GLY A 51 -3.44 7.45 13.09
C GLY A 51 -3.34 6.29 14.09
N HIS A 52 -2.27 5.50 14.03
CA HIS A 52 -2.01 4.46 15.03
C HIS A 52 -1.52 5.11 16.32
N SER A 53 -2.18 4.83 17.43
CA SER A 53 -1.77 5.32 18.75
C SER A 53 -0.49 4.67 19.27
N ASP A 54 -0.13 3.52 18.72
CA ASP A 54 1.05 2.74 19.10
C ASP A 54 1.86 2.34 17.86
N VAL A 55 3.18 2.58 17.92
CA VAL A 55 4.12 2.19 16.86
C VAL A 55 4.17 0.67 16.69
N GLN A 56 3.95 -0.11 17.75
CA GLN A 56 3.95 -1.58 17.66
C GLN A 56 2.90 -2.11 16.69
N THR A 57 1.74 -1.44 16.58
CA THR A 57 0.69 -1.78 15.60
C THR A 57 1.17 -1.58 14.15
N THR A 58 2.12 -0.66 13.95
CA THR A 58 2.69 -0.34 12.62
C THR A 58 3.88 -1.25 12.28
N MET A 59 4.61 -1.73 13.30
CA MET A 59 5.76 -2.61 13.13
C MET A 59 5.44 -3.92 12.39
N ILE A 60 4.17 -4.34 12.36
CA ILE A 60 3.73 -5.51 11.59
C ILE A 60 4.14 -5.43 10.11
N TYR A 61 4.25 -4.24 9.54
CA TYR A 61 4.62 -4.05 8.14
C TYR A 61 6.11 -4.30 7.87
N LEU A 62 6.98 -4.18 8.88
CA LEU A 62 8.43 -4.40 8.70
C LEU A 62 8.72 -5.84 8.29
N HIS A 63 8.03 -6.80 8.91
CA HIS A 63 8.19 -8.22 8.59
C HIS A 63 7.72 -8.52 7.16
N LEU A 64 6.59 -7.93 6.75
CA LEU A 64 6.02 -8.14 5.44
C LEU A 64 6.91 -7.56 4.33
N ILE A 65 7.47 -6.37 4.54
CA ILE A 65 8.41 -5.76 3.59
C ILE A 65 9.68 -6.59 3.42
N ASN A 66 10.19 -7.20 4.49
CA ASN A 66 11.36 -8.07 4.38
C ASN A 66 11.07 -9.37 3.60
N GLN A 67 9.80 -9.78 3.51
CA GLN A 67 9.37 -10.97 2.74
C GLN A 67 9.00 -10.65 1.29
N LEU A 68 8.56 -9.42 1.02
CA LEU A 68 8.27 -8.95 -0.34
C LEU A 68 9.60 -8.80 -1.09
N GLU A 69 10.10 -9.89 -1.68
CA GLU A 69 11.21 -9.85 -2.64
C GLU A 69 10.93 -8.80 -3.71
N ALA A 70 11.99 -8.13 -4.17
CA ALA A 70 11.92 -6.93 -5.00
C ALA A 70 11.02 -7.04 -6.25
N GLN A 71 10.79 -8.24 -6.78
CA GLN A 71 9.95 -8.49 -7.96
C GLN A 71 8.46 -8.22 -7.71
N SER A 72 7.90 -8.56 -6.53
CA SER A 72 6.47 -8.33 -6.26
C SER A 72 6.14 -6.84 -6.06
N VAL A 73 7.14 -6.05 -5.70
CA VAL A 73 6.98 -4.62 -5.41
C VAL A 73 7.00 -3.81 -6.68
N LEU A 74 7.95 -4.11 -7.58
CA LEU A 74 8.07 -3.43 -8.86
C LEU A 74 6.82 -3.66 -9.72
N ALA A 75 6.30 -4.90 -9.74
CA ALA A 75 5.04 -5.20 -10.44
C ALA A 75 3.85 -4.39 -9.90
N HIS A 76 3.79 -4.15 -8.59
CA HIS A 76 2.73 -3.33 -8.00
C HIS A 76 2.90 -1.84 -8.33
N GLU A 77 4.12 -1.30 -8.27
CA GLU A 77 4.42 0.08 -8.68
C GLU A 77 4.06 0.28 -10.16
N ASP A 78 4.44 -0.63 -11.05
CA ASP A 78 4.13 -0.60 -12.48
C ASP A 78 2.61 -0.64 -12.76
N GLU A 79 1.86 -1.49 -12.05
CA GLU A 79 0.40 -1.57 -12.18
C GLU A 79 -0.28 -0.26 -11.77
N ILE A 80 0.18 0.35 -10.67
CA ILE A 80 -0.37 1.61 -10.17
C ILE A 80 -0.08 2.75 -11.15
N ASP A 81 1.16 2.84 -11.63
CA ASP A 81 1.55 3.83 -12.64
C ASP A 81 0.73 3.66 -13.92
N MET A 82 0.54 2.42 -14.40
CA MET A 82 -0.33 2.16 -15.54
C MET A 82 -1.76 2.66 -15.32
N MET A 83 -2.37 2.39 -14.15
CA MET A 83 -3.73 2.87 -13.85
C MET A 83 -3.82 4.40 -13.97
N PHE A 84 -2.89 5.13 -13.37
CA PHE A 84 -2.88 6.60 -13.41
C PHE A 84 -2.48 7.16 -14.79
N MET A 85 -1.67 6.46 -15.58
CA MET A 85 -1.38 6.83 -16.96
C MET A 85 -2.61 6.67 -17.88
N THR A 86 -3.40 5.59 -17.73
CA THR A 86 -4.63 5.40 -18.53
C THR A 86 -5.69 6.46 -18.27
N ASP A 87 -5.87 6.91 -17.02
CA ASP A 87 -6.83 7.97 -16.67
C ASP A 87 -6.45 9.34 -17.25
N SER A 88 -5.15 9.55 -17.50
CA SER A 88 -4.62 10.76 -18.14
C SER A 88 -4.93 10.81 -19.65
N VAL A 89 -4.95 9.65 -20.31
CA VAL A 89 -5.19 9.52 -21.76
C VAL A 89 -6.69 9.60 -22.09
N SER A 90 -7.58 9.12 -21.20
CA SER A 90 -9.02 9.12 -21.45
C SER A 90 -9.71 10.49 -21.26
N ARG A 91 -8.98 11.54 -20.86
CA ARG A 91 -9.49 12.92 -20.68
C ARG A 91 -9.15 13.88 -21.81
N ILE A 92 -8.58 13.39 -22.91
CA ILE A 92 -8.34 14.14 -24.16
C ILE A 92 -9.23 13.55 -25.25
#